data_AF-A0A661H383-F1
#
_entry.id   AF-A0A661H383-F1
#
_cell.length_a   1.000
_cell.length_b   1.000
_cell.length_c   1.000
_cell.angle_alpha   90.00
_cell.angle_beta   90.00
_cell.angle_gamma   90.00
#
_symmetry.space_group_name_H-M   'P 1'
#
loop_
_entity.id
_entity.type
_entity.pdbx_description
1 polymer ?
#
loop_
_entity_poly.entity_id
_entity_poly.type
_entity_poly.pdbx_seq_one_letter_code
_entity_poly.pdbx_strand_id
1 'polypeptide(L)'
;MSWTRGEPQACYRSWNLALAAGTDALLLVDFTLDQYWLPGVPSLSLTALYCVSGGRLQVAVTDQALTAGEYSVLAQFELWARQCELVRATPGAPLELLPTHITKPWGGEIWYTGVEQRGVCEFASPGGCTPIPWLQAVMPEDAAGAAHQPLVLLKILNPATQPVTGDLYFELHETKREVYVVTQVDASAWPDGTGYIRYGFDPEQVAAAVNEQDFRSNYL
;
A
#
# COMPACT_ATOMS: atom_id res chain seq x y z
N MET A 1 30.32 -0.35 -7.62
CA MET A 1 29.23 0.27 -6.83
C MET A 1 29.24 1.77 -7.11
N SER A 2 28.08 2.37 -7.31
CA SER A 2 27.90 3.81 -7.53
C SER A 2 26.99 4.38 -6.45
N TRP A 3 27.20 5.63 -6.05
CA TRP A 3 26.37 6.33 -5.07
C TRP A 3 26.04 7.72 -5.58
N THR A 4 24.80 8.15 -5.38
CA THR A 4 24.32 9.48 -5.78
C THR A 4 23.17 9.93 -4.88
N ARG A 5 22.69 11.16 -5.09
CA ARG A 5 21.53 11.74 -4.42
C ARG A 5 20.60 12.38 -5.44
N GLY A 6 19.30 12.16 -5.31
CA GLY A 6 18.31 12.74 -6.22
C GLY A 6 17.00 11.98 -6.25
N GLU A 7 16.19 12.24 -7.28
CA GLU A 7 14.97 11.48 -7.53
C GLU A 7 15.34 10.04 -7.98
N PRO A 8 14.93 8.99 -7.24
CA PRO A 8 15.43 7.63 -7.46
C PRO A 8 15.26 7.11 -8.87
N GLN A 9 14.10 7.29 -9.51
CA GLN A 9 13.84 6.74 -10.83
C GLN A 9 14.67 7.44 -11.92
N ALA A 10 14.85 8.76 -11.84
CA ALA A 10 15.69 9.54 -12.77
C ALA A 10 17.17 9.18 -12.62
N CYS A 11 17.64 9.03 -11.38
CA CYS A 11 19.00 8.56 -11.09
C CYS A 11 19.22 7.16 -11.65
N TYR A 12 18.30 6.21 -11.39
CA TYR A 12 18.37 4.86 -11.94
C TYR A 12 18.37 4.87 -13.48
N ARG A 13 17.47 5.62 -14.12
CA ARG A 13 17.36 5.68 -15.58
C ARG A 13 18.66 6.17 -16.23
N SER A 14 19.23 7.23 -15.69
CA SER A 14 20.49 7.81 -16.18
C SER A 14 21.65 6.84 -16.00
N TRP A 15 21.73 6.20 -14.83
CA TRP A 15 22.76 5.21 -14.52
C TRP A 15 22.65 3.95 -15.37
N ASN A 16 21.44 3.42 -15.55
CA ASN A 16 21.18 2.21 -16.32
C ASN A 16 21.48 2.41 -17.82
N LEU A 17 21.21 3.60 -18.36
CA LEU A 17 21.58 3.95 -19.75
C LEU A 17 23.10 4.00 -19.96
N ALA A 18 23.87 4.39 -18.94
CA ALA A 18 25.32 4.44 -18.99
C ALA A 18 25.99 3.08 -18.69
N LEU A 19 25.21 2.09 -18.23
CA LEU A 19 25.74 0.79 -17.85
C LEU A 19 26.03 -0.06 -19.09
N ALA A 20 27.26 -0.57 -19.20
CA ALA A 20 27.60 -1.49 -20.28
C ALA A 20 26.82 -2.81 -20.15
N ALA A 21 26.34 -3.34 -21.28
CA ALA A 21 25.55 -4.57 -21.30
C ALA A 21 26.30 -5.74 -20.62
N GLY A 22 25.59 -6.50 -19.79
CA GLY A 22 26.14 -7.65 -19.06
C GLY A 22 26.99 -7.27 -17.83
N THR A 23 27.05 -6.00 -17.45
CA THR A 23 27.77 -5.57 -16.25
C THR A 23 26.92 -5.76 -15.00
N ASP A 24 27.48 -6.46 -14.02
CA ASP A 24 26.93 -6.49 -12.68
C ASP A 24 27.27 -5.20 -11.95
N ALA A 25 26.26 -4.46 -11.48
CA ALA A 25 26.44 -3.17 -10.86
C ALA A 25 25.39 -2.87 -9.79
N LEU A 26 25.80 -2.10 -8.80
CA LEU A 26 24.97 -1.64 -7.68
C LEU A 26 24.96 -0.12 -7.66
N LEU A 27 23.78 0.48 -7.69
CA LEU A 27 23.55 1.90 -7.48
C LEU A 27 22.82 2.11 -6.16
N LEU A 28 23.33 3.05 -5.37
CA LEU A 28 22.64 3.60 -4.21
C LEU A 28 22.20 5.03 -4.54
N VAL A 29 20.96 5.37 -4.19
CA VAL A 29 20.42 6.72 -4.35
C VAL A 29 19.84 7.19 -3.03
N ASP A 30 20.49 8.17 -2.40
CA ASP A 30 19.92 8.87 -1.26
C ASP A 30 18.81 9.82 -1.74
N PHE A 31 17.67 9.81 -1.08
CA PHE A 31 16.55 10.68 -1.40
C PHE A 31 15.72 11.00 -0.17
N THR A 32 14.75 11.89 -0.36
CA THR A 32 13.80 12.28 0.68
C THR A 32 12.40 11.98 0.18
N LEU A 33 11.60 11.31 1.03
CA LEU A 33 10.21 10.97 0.77
C LEU A 33 9.30 11.78 1.68
N ASP A 34 8.42 12.57 1.07
CA ASP A 34 7.35 13.26 1.78
C ASP A 34 6.22 12.29 2.14
N GLN A 35 5.92 12.19 3.44
CA GLN A 35 4.89 11.29 3.95
C GLN A 35 3.50 11.93 3.82
N TYR A 36 2.99 11.97 2.59
CA TYR A 36 1.73 12.62 2.22
C TYR A 36 0.50 12.14 3.01
N TRP A 37 0.59 10.96 3.63
CA TRP A 37 -0.48 10.37 4.44
C TRP A 37 -0.51 10.86 5.89
N LEU A 38 0.47 11.66 6.31
CA LEU A 38 0.55 12.22 7.66
C LEU A 38 0.25 13.74 7.66
N PRO A 39 -0.39 14.25 8.72
CA PRO A 39 -0.55 15.69 8.91
C PRO A 39 0.81 16.41 8.91
N GLY A 40 0.88 17.54 8.21
CA GLY A 40 2.10 18.34 8.11
C GLY A 40 3.17 17.78 7.14
N VAL A 41 2.89 16.64 6.49
CA VAL A 41 3.73 16.04 5.43
C VAL A 41 5.21 15.97 5.82
N PRO A 42 5.55 15.28 6.92
CA PRO A 42 6.93 15.15 7.36
C PRO A 42 7.76 14.39 6.32
N SER A 43 8.97 14.85 6.08
CA SER A 43 9.90 14.22 5.15
C SER A 43 10.75 13.15 5.83
N LEU A 44 11.02 12.05 5.14
CA LEU A 44 11.84 10.92 5.60
C LEU A 44 13.04 10.73 4.66
N SER A 45 14.24 10.57 5.22
CA SER A 45 15.44 10.24 4.44
C SER A 45 15.51 8.74 4.17
N LEU A 46 15.69 8.37 2.90
CA LEU A 46 15.73 6.99 2.44
C LEU A 46 16.90 6.77 1.48
N THR A 47 17.31 5.51 1.34
CA THR A 47 18.28 5.06 0.34
C THR A 47 17.62 4.00 -0.54
N ALA A 48 17.57 4.25 -1.85
CA ALA A 48 17.20 3.26 -2.85
C ALA A 48 18.42 2.42 -3.25
N LEU A 49 18.22 1.12 -3.41
CA LEU A 49 19.24 0.17 -3.88
C LEU A 49 18.77 -0.44 -5.21
N TYR A 50 19.55 -0.25 -6.27
CA TYR A 50 19.33 -0.88 -7.57
C TYR A 50 20.49 -1.82 -7.89
N CYS A 51 20.22 -3.12 -7.85
CA CYS A 51 21.20 -4.15 -8.16
C CYS A 51 20.89 -4.75 -9.53
N VAL A 52 21.77 -4.53 -10.51
CA VAL A 52 21.77 -5.26 -11.78
C VAL A 52 22.76 -6.39 -11.66
N SER A 53 22.31 -7.63 -11.80
CA SER A 53 23.19 -8.80 -11.89
C SER A 53 22.63 -9.83 -12.86
N GLY A 54 23.48 -10.35 -13.76
CA GLY A 54 23.05 -11.31 -14.79
C GLY A 54 21.94 -10.77 -15.70
N GLY A 55 21.91 -9.46 -15.94
CA GLY A 55 20.89 -8.79 -16.74
C GLY A 55 19.53 -8.62 -16.06
N ARG A 56 19.41 -8.93 -14.77
CA ARG A 56 18.19 -8.75 -13.99
C ARG A 56 18.35 -7.62 -12.99
N LEU A 57 17.31 -6.80 -12.85
CA LEU A 57 17.24 -5.75 -11.84
C LEU A 57 16.54 -6.28 -10.58
N GLN A 58 17.15 -6.01 -9.42
CA GLN A 58 16.51 -6.07 -8.11
C GLN A 58 16.52 -4.69 -7.46
N VAL A 59 15.42 -4.35 -6.81
CA VAL A 59 15.20 -3.06 -6.15
C VAL A 59 14.89 -3.29 -4.68
N ALA A 60 15.48 -2.47 -3.81
CA ALA A 60 15.15 -2.38 -2.40
C ALA A 60 15.23 -0.92 -1.94
N VAL A 61 14.69 -0.60 -0.77
CA VAL A 61 14.73 0.73 -0.18
C VAL A 61 14.81 0.62 1.34
N THR A 62 15.57 1.50 1.98
CA THR A 62 15.80 1.47 3.43
C THR A 62 15.97 2.86 4.00
N ASP A 63 15.60 3.06 5.25
CA ASP A 63 15.97 4.22 6.07
C ASP A 63 17.22 3.94 6.93
N GLN A 64 17.71 2.69 6.93
CA GLN A 64 18.84 2.27 7.73
C GLN A 64 20.18 2.61 7.08
N ALA A 65 21.18 2.86 7.91
CA ALA A 65 22.55 3.07 7.46
C ALA A 65 23.13 1.78 6.86
N LEU A 66 23.75 1.90 5.68
CA LEU A 66 24.37 0.79 4.97
C LEU A 66 25.89 0.85 5.11
N THR A 67 26.50 -0.23 5.58
CA THR A 67 27.96 -0.37 5.64
C THR A 67 28.42 -1.27 4.49
N ALA A 68 29.22 -0.71 3.59
CA ALA A 68 29.82 -1.47 2.49
C ALA A 68 30.98 -2.33 3.01
N GLY A 69 31.10 -3.55 2.47
CA GLY A 69 32.21 -4.45 2.69
C GLY A 69 32.85 -4.89 1.36
N GLU A 70 33.81 -5.80 1.45
CA GLU A 70 34.47 -6.38 0.28
C GLU A 70 33.71 -7.62 -0.22
N TYR A 71 32.62 -7.37 -0.94
CA TYR A 71 31.76 -8.41 -1.52
C TYR A 71 31.52 -8.16 -3.01
N SER A 72 31.07 -9.18 -3.74
CA SER A 72 30.51 -8.97 -5.08
C SER A 72 29.26 -8.09 -4.99
N VAL A 73 28.88 -7.45 -6.10
CA VAL A 73 27.68 -6.59 -6.18
C VAL A 73 26.43 -7.31 -5.63
N LEU A 74 26.17 -8.52 -6.11
CA LEU A 74 25.01 -9.30 -5.69
C LEU A 74 25.11 -9.70 -4.21
N ALA A 75 26.28 -10.17 -3.76
CA ALA A 75 26.47 -10.56 -2.37
C ALA A 75 26.32 -9.38 -1.40
N GLN A 76 26.76 -8.19 -1.80
CA GLN A 76 26.59 -6.96 -1.02
C GLN A 76 25.11 -6.57 -0.91
N PHE A 77 24.38 -6.60 -2.03
CA PHE A 77 22.94 -6.34 -2.04
C PHE A 77 22.17 -7.34 -1.19
N GLU A 78 22.44 -8.64 -1.34
CA GLU A 78 21.79 -9.67 -0.54
C GLU A 78 22.12 -9.56 0.96
N LEU A 79 23.35 -9.17 1.31
CA LEU A 79 23.73 -8.93 2.69
C LEU A 79 22.90 -7.80 3.30
N TRP A 80 22.80 -6.65 2.63
CA TRP A 80 22.00 -5.53 3.11
C TRP A 80 20.52 -5.85 3.17
N ALA A 81 19.98 -6.53 2.13
CA ALA A 81 18.60 -6.95 2.13
C ALA A 81 18.27 -7.88 3.31
N ARG A 82 19.20 -8.78 3.70
CA ARG A 82 19.03 -9.62 4.89
C ARG A 82 19.19 -8.84 6.20
N GLN A 83 20.19 -7.97 6.30
CA GLN A 83 20.50 -7.23 7.54
C GLN A 83 19.43 -6.21 7.90
N CYS A 84 18.86 -5.55 6.89
CA CYS A 84 17.84 -4.53 7.07
C CYS A 84 16.43 -5.07 6.85
N GLU A 85 16.28 -6.39 6.64
CA GLU A 85 14.98 -7.06 6.42
C GLU A 85 14.17 -6.40 5.28
N LEU A 86 14.82 -6.19 4.13
CA LEU A 86 14.26 -5.44 3.01
C LEU A 86 13.44 -6.32 2.06
N VAL A 87 12.41 -5.72 1.47
CA VAL A 87 11.79 -6.28 0.27
C VAL A 87 12.79 -6.24 -0.89
N ARG A 88 12.97 -7.40 -1.54
CA ARG A 88 13.72 -7.52 -2.80
C ARG A 88 12.74 -7.65 -3.93
N ALA A 89 12.48 -6.54 -4.61
CA ALA A 89 11.52 -6.48 -5.69
C ALA A 89 12.19 -6.59 -7.06
N THR A 90 11.44 -7.08 -8.05
CA THR A 90 11.84 -7.09 -9.46
C THR A 90 10.68 -6.50 -10.26
N PRO A 91 10.91 -5.46 -11.08
CA PRO A 91 9.84 -4.89 -11.90
C PRO A 91 9.16 -5.96 -12.76
N GLY A 92 7.83 -5.96 -12.78
CA GLY A 92 7.02 -6.95 -13.50
C GLY A 92 6.86 -8.30 -12.79
N ALA A 93 7.54 -8.53 -11.67
CA ALA A 93 7.25 -9.69 -10.81
C ALA A 93 6.09 -9.37 -9.84
N PRO A 94 5.31 -10.37 -9.40
CA PRO A 94 4.30 -10.17 -8.37
C PRO A 94 4.92 -9.62 -7.08
N LEU A 95 4.24 -8.63 -6.49
CA LEU A 95 4.56 -8.08 -5.18
C LEU A 95 3.50 -8.55 -4.19
N GLU A 96 3.93 -9.24 -3.13
CA GLU A 96 3.04 -9.68 -2.08
C GLU A 96 2.62 -8.48 -1.22
N LEU A 97 1.34 -8.40 -0.87
CA LEU A 97 0.79 -7.36 -0.01
C LEU A 97 0.62 -7.90 1.41
N LEU A 98 1.17 -7.17 2.40
CA LEU A 98 0.95 -7.46 3.81
C LEU A 98 -0.20 -6.60 4.34
N PRO A 99 -1.29 -7.22 4.86
CA PRO A 99 -2.45 -6.46 5.26
C PRO A 99 -2.25 -5.69 6.57
N THR A 100 -2.92 -4.55 6.69
CA THR A 100 -3.04 -3.77 7.92
C THR A 100 -4.46 -3.85 8.48
N HIS A 101 -4.59 -4.14 9.77
CA HIS A 101 -5.89 -4.23 10.43
C HIS A 101 -6.26 -2.90 11.09
N ILE A 102 -7.43 -2.37 10.74
CA ILE A 102 -7.98 -1.13 11.30
C ILE A 102 -9.20 -1.46 12.14
N THR A 103 -9.09 -1.27 13.46
CA THR A 103 -10.19 -1.50 14.40
C THR A 103 -11.33 -0.53 14.17
N LYS A 104 -12.56 -1.04 14.26
CA LYS A 104 -13.81 -0.26 14.17
C LYS A 104 -14.77 -0.66 15.29
N PRO A 105 -15.71 0.19 15.69
CA PRO A 105 -16.75 -0.18 16.66
C PRO A 105 -17.56 -1.42 16.25
N TRP A 106 -17.71 -1.65 14.95
CA TRP A 106 -18.47 -2.76 14.37
C TRP A 106 -17.64 -4.00 14.00
N GLY A 107 -16.34 -4.04 14.37
CA GLY A 107 -15.41 -5.10 13.97
C GLY A 107 -14.12 -4.50 13.44
N GLY A 108 -13.87 -4.57 12.14
CA GLY A 108 -12.72 -3.90 11.57
C GLY A 108 -12.65 -3.95 10.05
N GLU A 109 -11.65 -3.26 9.54
CA GLU A 109 -11.23 -3.33 8.15
C GLU A 109 -9.88 -4.03 8.06
N ILE A 110 -9.67 -4.84 7.03
CA ILE A 110 -8.38 -5.43 6.68
C ILE A 110 -7.95 -4.78 5.37
N TRP A 111 -7.00 -3.86 5.42
CA TRP A 111 -6.51 -3.13 4.26
C TRP A 111 -5.34 -3.87 3.63
N TYR A 112 -5.27 -3.87 2.30
CA TYR A 112 -4.15 -4.45 1.54
C TYR A 112 -3.31 -3.40 0.81
N THR A 113 -3.88 -2.22 0.52
CA THR A 113 -3.18 -1.14 -0.21
C THR A 113 -3.36 0.23 0.45
N GLY A 114 -3.91 0.27 1.67
CA GLY A 114 -4.22 1.52 2.35
C GLY A 114 -2.97 2.26 2.82
N VAL A 115 -2.92 3.55 2.54
CA VAL A 115 -1.86 4.46 2.99
C VAL A 115 -2.54 5.71 3.55
N GLU A 116 -2.85 5.67 4.85
CA GLU A 116 -3.48 6.78 5.57
C GLU A 116 -2.81 6.96 6.94
N GLN A 117 -3.09 8.08 7.61
CA GLN A 117 -2.61 8.34 8.97
C GLN A 117 -2.89 7.19 9.96
N ARG A 118 -4.00 6.46 9.76
CA ARG A 118 -4.43 5.36 10.64
C ARG A 118 -3.67 4.06 10.40
N GLY A 119 -2.99 3.92 9.27
CA GLY A 119 -2.30 2.69 8.90
C GLY A 119 -1.72 2.77 7.49
N VAL A 120 -0.54 2.17 7.34
CA VAL A 120 0.18 2.07 6.07
C VAL A 120 0.43 0.59 5.78
N CYS A 121 -0.10 0.12 4.66
CA CYS A 121 0.14 -1.23 4.17
C CYS A 121 1.55 -1.34 3.58
N GLU A 122 2.04 -2.58 3.54
CA GLU A 122 3.41 -2.89 3.16
C GLU A 122 3.42 -3.92 2.02
N PHE A 123 4.49 -3.88 1.22
CA PHE A 123 4.88 -5.02 0.41
C PHE A 123 5.68 -5.99 1.27
N ALA A 124 5.61 -7.28 0.93
CA ALA A 124 6.36 -8.33 1.58
C ALA A 124 7.21 -9.12 0.57
N SER A 125 8.32 -9.66 1.07
CA SER A 125 9.07 -10.74 0.42
C SER A 125 9.65 -11.64 1.50
N PRO A 126 10.14 -12.85 1.17
CA PRO A 126 10.82 -13.69 2.15
C PRO A 126 11.96 -12.92 2.84
N GLY A 127 11.84 -12.70 4.15
CA GLY A 127 12.85 -12.02 4.97
C GLY A 127 12.71 -10.51 5.10
N GLY A 128 11.59 -9.90 4.68
CA GLY A 128 11.41 -8.46 4.86
C GLY A 128 10.06 -7.89 4.41
N CYS A 129 9.72 -6.72 4.95
CA CYS A 129 8.59 -5.90 4.50
C CYS A 129 9.04 -4.45 4.25
N THR A 130 8.25 -3.70 3.50
CA THR A 130 8.55 -2.30 3.17
C THR A 130 7.24 -1.56 2.93
N PRO A 131 7.05 -0.35 3.50
CA PRO A 131 5.86 0.45 3.25
C PRO A 131 5.63 0.68 1.76
N ILE A 132 4.37 0.55 1.31
CA ILE A 132 4.00 0.74 -0.10
C ILE A 132 4.58 2.03 -0.69
N PRO A 133 4.48 3.20 -0.02
CA PRO A 133 5.01 4.46 -0.57
C PRO A 133 6.52 4.46 -0.79
N TRP A 134 7.28 3.68 -0.02
CA TRP A 134 8.73 3.62 -0.15
C TRP A 134 9.10 2.88 -1.43
N LEU A 135 8.45 1.75 -1.70
CA LEU A 135 8.71 0.98 -2.91
C LEU A 135 8.17 1.70 -4.17
N GLN A 136 7.02 2.37 -4.08
CA GLN A 136 6.51 3.24 -5.16
C GLN A 136 7.52 4.34 -5.55
N ALA A 137 8.23 4.91 -4.58
CA ALA A 137 9.20 5.97 -4.83
C ALA A 137 10.44 5.50 -5.61
N VAL A 138 10.76 4.21 -5.55
CA VAL A 138 12.01 3.67 -6.15
C VAL A 138 11.76 2.69 -7.30
N MET A 139 10.55 2.18 -7.47
CA MET A 139 10.28 1.19 -8.50
C MET A 139 10.30 1.83 -9.89
N PRO A 140 11.12 1.33 -10.84
CA PRO A 140 11.12 1.84 -12.20
C PRO A 140 9.76 1.67 -12.88
N GLU A 141 9.42 2.65 -13.72
CA GLU A 141 8.23 2.63 -14.59
C GLU A 141 6.92 2.46 -13.81
N ASP A 142 6.91 2.95 -12.55
CA ASP A 142 5.77 2.85 -11.65
C ASP A 142 5.25 1.41 -11.47
N ALA A 143 6.14 0.40 -11.55
CA ALA A 143 5.72 -1.00 -11.47
C ALA A 143 5.16 -1.42 -10.09
N ALA A 144 5.32 -0.57 -9.06
CA ALA A 144 4.66 -0.70 -7.75
C ALA A 144 3.52 0.33 -7.55
N GLY A 145 3.12 1.03 -8.61
CA GLY A 145 2.29 2.22 -8.60
C GLY A 145 3.11 3.52 -8.65
N ALA A 146 2.48 4.61 -9.07
CA ALA A 146 3.12 5.91 -9.19
C ALA A 146 3.54 6.48 -7.83
N ALA A 147 4.73 7.07 -7.77
CA ALA A 147 5.23 7.74 -6.58
C ALA A 147 4.27 8.86 -6.12
N HIS A 148 4.13 9.02 -4.81
CA HIS A 148 3.26 10.02 -4.17
C HIS A 148 1.76 9.94 -4.53
N GLN A 149 1.32 8.84 -5.15
CA GLN A 149 -0.09 8.60 -5.43
C GLN A 149 -0.59 7.40 -4.63
N PRO A 150 -1.75 7.51 -3.96
CA PRO A 150 -2.35 6.37 -3.31
C PRO A 150 -2.77 5.33 -4.35
N LEU A 151 -2.56 4.06 -4.03
CA LEU A 151 -3.17 2.97 -4.78
C LEU A 151 -4.69 2.99 -4.55
N VAL A 152 -5.44 2.31 -5.43
CA VAL A 152 -6.85 2.01 -5.16
C VAL A 152 -6.93 1.24 -3.85
N LEU A 153 -7.70 1.75 -2.88
CA LEU A 153 -7.85 1.12 -1.57
C LEU A 153 -8.59 -0.22 -1.72
N LEU A 154 -7.85 -1.30 -1.58
CA LEU A 154 -8.35 -2.67 -1.49
C LEU A 154 -8.46 -3.04 -0.02
N LYS A 155 -9.67 -3.41 0.41
CA LYS A 155 -9.94 -3.81 1.78
C LYS A 155 -11.00 -4.89 1.87
N ILE A 156 -10.92 -5.69 2.92
CA ILE A 156 -12.00 -6.54 3.39
C ILE A 156 -12.69 -5.82 4.55
N LEU A 157 -14.01 -5.77 4.51
CA LEU A 157 -14.82 -5.41 5.67
C LEU A 157 -15.05 -6.68 6.49
N ASN A 158 -14.62 -6.65 7.75
CA ASN A 158 -14.72 -7.79 8.67
C ASN A 158 -15.63 -7.41 9.85
N PRO A 159 -16.95 -7.35 9.62
CA PRO A 159 -17.90 -7.02 10.68
C PRO A 159 -17.89 -8.10 11.77
N ALA A 160 -18.18 -7.67 12.99
CA ALA A 160 -18.39 -8.57 14.10
C ALA A 160 -19.67 -9.40 13.86
N THR A 161 -19.69 -10.63 14.38
CA THR A 161 -20.81 -11.56 14.15
C THR A 161 -22.04 -11.25 15.01
N GLN A 162 -21.92 -10.35 15.99
CA GLN A 162 -23.02 -10.00 16.88
C GLN A 162 -24.01 -9.05 16.16
N PRO A 163 -25.32 -9.37 16.14
CA PRO A 163 -26.34 -8.47 15.59
C PRO A 163 -26.28 -7.07 16.21
N VAL A 164 -26.62 -6.04 15.43
CA VAL A 164 -26.52 -4.61 15.79
C VAL A 164 -25.08 -4.11 15.92
N THR A 165 -24.21 -4.83 16.62
CA THR A 165 -22.79 -4.47 16.74
C THR A 165 -22.08 -4.55 15.40
N GLY A 166 -22.28 -5.64 14.65
CA GLY A 166 -21.68 -5.86 13.34
C GLY A 166 -22.31 -5.05 12.21
N ASP A 167 -23.42 -4.35 12.45
CA ASP A 167 -24.07 -3.53 11.45
C ASP A 167 -23.23 -2.27 11.20
N LEU A 168 -22.85 -2.06 9.94
CA LEU A 168 -22.19 -0.84 9.52
C LEU A 168 -23.21 0.31 9.50
N TYR A 169 -22.76 1.52 9.86
CA TYR A 169 -23.57 2.72 9.79
C TYR A 169 -23.75 3.18 8.34
N PHE A 170 -24.80 3.97 8.09
CA PHE A 170 -25.00 4.59 6.79
C PHE A 170 -23.89 5.59 6.48
N GLU A 171 -23.21 5.40 5.36
CA GLU A 171 -22.24 6.34 4.82
C GLU A 171 -22.73 6.87 3.47
N LEU A 172 -22.52 8.17 3.24
CA LEU A 172 -22.64 8.79 1.93
C LEU A 172 -21.27 9.31 1.51
N HIS A 173 -20.92 9.06 0.26
CA HIS A 173 -19.69 9.54 -0.35
C HIS A 173 -20.04 10.41 -1.56
N GLU A 174 -19.63 11.69 -1.54
CA GLU A 174 -19.87 12.60 -2.67
C GLU A 174 -18.87 12.39 -3.81
N THR A 175 -17.62 12.08 -3.48
CA THR A 175 -16.50 12.01 -4.43
C THR A 175 -15.85 10.63 -4.51
N LYS A 176 -16.03 9.80 -3.49
CA LYS A 176 -15.43 8.47 -3.38
C LYS A 176 -16.36 7.42 -3.99
N ARG A 177 -15.82 6.68 -4.97
CA ARG A 177 -16.51 5.57 -5.63
C ARG A 177 -15.97 4.27 -5.09
N GLU A 178 -16.86 3.34 -4.77
CA GLU A 178 -16.51 2.04 -4.22
C GLU A 178 -17.24 0.92 -4.97
N VAL A 179 -16.63 -0.25 -4.97
CA VAL A 179 -17.22 -1.48 -5.50
C VAL A 179 -17.12 -2.54 -4.41
N TYR A 180 -18.25 -3.17 -4.10
CA TYR A 180 -18.32 -4.24 -3.13
C TYR A 180 -18.42 -5.58 -3.84
N VAL A 181 -17.59 -6.53 -3.41
CA VAL A 181 -17.66 -7.94 -3.82
C VAL A 181 -17.89 -8.76 -2.57
N VAL A 182 -19.05 -9.42 -2.50
CA VAL A 182 -19.36 -10.31 -1.38
C VAL A 182 -18.64 -11.63 -1.61
N THR A 183 -17.66 -11.94 -0.75
CA THR A 183 -16.85 -13.16 -0.86
C THR A 183 -17.45 -14.32 -0.07
N GLN A 184 -18.13 -14.03 1.04
CA GLN A 184 -18.77 -15.03 1.91
C GLN A 184 -19.90 -14.42 2.73
N VAL A 185 -20.83 -15.26 3.16
CA VAL A 185 -21.79 -14.99 4.25
C VAL A 185 -21.51 -16.01 5.33
N ASP A 186 -21.15 -15.56 6.53
CA ASP A 186 -20.78 -16.45 7.64
C ASP A 186 -22.01 -17.17 8.18
N ALA A 187 -22.14 -18.47 7.91
CA ALA A 187 -23.28 -19.28 8.34
C ALA A 187 -23.40 -19.40 9.87
N SER A 188 -22.33 -19.15 10.63
CA SER A 188 -22.38 -19.15 12.10
C SER A 188 -23.06 -17.89 12.65
N ALA A 189 -22.95 -16.77 11.93
CA ALA A 189 -23.53 -15.49 12.29
C ALA A 189 -24.88 -15.23 11.59
N TRP A 190 -25.06 -15.79 10.38
CA TRP A 190 -26.29 -15.79 9.60
C TRP A 190 -26.72 -17.24 9.32
N PRO A 191 -27.41 -17.93 10.25
CA PRO A 191 -27.79 -19.33 10.09
C PRO A 191 -28.76 -19.61 8.94
N ASP A 192 -29.48 -18.59 8.47
CA ASP A 192 -30.34 -18.65 7.28
C ASP A 192 -29.55 -18.42 5.97
N GLY A 193 -28.24 -18.16 6.06
CA GLY A 193 -27.37 -17.88 4.93
C GLY A 193 -27.64 -16.54 4.24
N THR A 194 -28.43 -15.64 4.85
CA THR A 194 -28.88 -14.40 4.20
C THR A 194 -28.20 -13.17 4.80
N GLY A 195 -27.29 -12.56 4.04
CA GLY A 195 -26.76 -11.23 4.31
C GLY A 195 -27.51 -10.14 3.52
N TYR A 196 -27.47 -8.91 4.00
CA TYR A 196 -28.05 -7.76 3.30
C TYR A 196 -27.04 -6.60 3.16
N ILE A 197 -27.17 -5.86 2.06
CA ILE A 197 -26.55 -4.54 1.88
C ILE A 197 -27.70 -3.57 1.66
N ARG A 198 -27.72 -2.48 2.43
CA ARG A 198 -28.68 -1.38 2.22
C ARG A 198 -28.05 -0.36 1.29
N TYR A 199 -28.70 -0.07 0.18
CA TYR A 199 -28.19 0.87 -0.82
C TYR A 199 -29.28 1.82 -1.29
N GLY A 200 -29.03 3.11 -1.10
CA GLY A 200 -30.01 4.16 -1.38
C GLY A 200 -31.18 4.19 -0.40
N PHE A 201 -32.10 5.11 -0.66
CA PHE A 201 -33.35 5.25 0.07
C PHE A 201 -34.53 4.96 -0.86
N ASP A 202 -35.62 4.47 -0.27
CA ASP A 202 -36.88 4.29 -0.98
C ASP A 202 -37.41 5.65 -1.47
N PRO A 203 -37.57 5.86 -2.79
CA PRO A 203 -38.05 7.12 -3.33
C PRO A 203 -39.42 7.55 -2.81
N GLU A 204 -40.32 6.62 -2.49
CA GLU A 204 -41.65 6.95 -1.97
C GLU A 204 -41.57 7.55 -0.56
N GLN A 205 -40.69 6.99 0.27
CA GLN A 205 -40.44 7.48 1.63
C GLN A 205 -39.74 8.83 1.63
N VAL A 206 -38.83 9.06 0.68
CA VAL A 206 -38.19 10.37 0.49
C VAL A 206 -39.21 11.42 0.02
N ALA A 207 -40.11 11.06 -0.90
CA ALA A 207 -41.13 11.97 -1.42
C ALA A 207 -42.23 12.30 -0.41
N ALA A 208 -42.51 11.39 0.53
CA ALA A 208 -43.50 11.59 1.59
C ALA A 208 -43.01 12.51 2.72
N ALA A 209 -41.70 12.71 2.85
CA ALA A 209 -41.12 13.58 3.87
C ALA A 209 -41.37 15.06 3.54
N VAL A 210 -41.65 15.87 4.57
CA VAL A 210 -41.95 17.30 4.39
C VAL A 210 -40.73 18.05 3.85
N ASN A 211 -39.54 17.63 4.25
CA ASN A 211 -38.26 18.11 3.76
C ASN A 211 -37.16 17.11 4.15
N GLU A 212 -35.93 17.37 3.71
CA GLU A 212 -34.78 16.50 3.99
C GLU A 212 -34.49 16.34 5.50
N GLN A 213 -34.72 17.39 6.30
CA GLN A 213 -34.47 17.32 7.74
C GLN A 213 -35.48 16.41 8.44
N ASP A 214 -36.76 16.50 8.06
CA ASP A 214 -37.83 15.60 8.52
C ASP A 214 -37.55 14.15 8.11
N PHE A 215 -37.11 13.92 6.86
CA PHE A 215 -36.68 12.59 6.41
C PHE A 215 -35.56 12.02 7.29
N ARG A 216 -34.48 12.80 7.50
CA ARG A 216 -33.33 12.38 8.29
C ARG A 216 -33.71 12.10 9.75
N SER A 217 -34.53 12.93 10.37
CA SER A 217 -34.96 12.75 11.77
C SER A 217 -35.88 11.55 12.00
N ASN A 218 -36.62 11.11 10.98
CA ASN A 218 -37.49 9.95 11.09
C ASN A 218 -36.78 8.62 10.73
N TYR A 219 -35.68 8.69 9.99
CA TYR A 219 -34.97 7.51 9.47
C TYR A 219 -33.68 7.16 10.24
N LEU A 220 -32.94 8.16 10.74
CA LEU A 220 -31.69 8.01 11.50
C LEU A 220 -31.94 8.09 13.02
#